data_AF-A0A537ZD74-F1
#
_entry.id   AF-A0A537ZD74-F1
#
_cell.length_a   1.000
_cell.length_b   1.000
_cell.length_c   1.000
_cell.angle_alpha   90.00
_cell.angle_beta   90.00
_cell.angle_gamma   90.00
#
_symmetry.space_group_name_H-M   'P 1'
#
loop_
_entity.id
_entity.type
_entity.pdbx_description
1 polymer ?
#
loop_
_entity_poly.entity_id
_entity_poly.type
_entity_poly.pdbx_seq_one_letter_code
_entity_poly.pdbx_strand_id
1 'polypeptide(L)'
;MVAVEFELEGLEFVRATDEVGLLRVSGRWFAPANRVLDEIVISVARGPETSAHRALPDPDGVAPIASPAGGEWHGAFTMSAELAEDPRAEFFLRAGADAHMELPRPGEWRGVAEPAEAAPAPPPEERVEHAEAPSGPNPELELLHAQLHEARTELEVERRRRESLAEELRAHKAVEDDLRKAIAMQEAELASAAQQASQKALAAERRQLASQSGPNGHGAGGRSRPADEEFLTRLERARRAGEAVA
;
A
#
# COMPACT_ATOMS: atom_id res chain seq x y z
N MET A 1 -27.90 6.16 15.45
CA MET A 1 -26.82 6.43 14.48
C MET A 1 -26.60 7.92 14.46
N VAL A 2 -25.35 8.36 14.59
CA VAL A 2 -24.99 9.78 14.58
C VAL A 2 -24.68 10.12 13.14
N ALA A 3 -25.52 10.95 12.52
CA ALA A 3 -25.35 11.32 11.12
C ALA A 3 -24.08 12.17 10.94
N VAL A 4 -23.27 11.82 9.95
CA VAL A 4 -22.15 12.62 9.46
C VAL A 4 -22.61 13.25 8.17
N GLU A 5 -22.48 14.56 8.06
CA GLU A 5 -22.90 15.35 6.91
C GLU A 5 -21.68 16.02 6.26
N PHE A 6 -21.77 16.27 4.96
CA PHE A 6 -20.76 17.03 4.23
C PHE A 6 -21.40 18.21 3.55
N GLU A 7 -20.79 19.37 3.71
CA GLU A 7 -21.12 20.57 2.94
C GLU A 7 -20.07 20.75 1.85
N LEU A 8 -20.50 20.62 0.59
CA LEU A 8 -19.64 20.83 -0.57
C LEU A 8 -19.38 22.33 -0.75
N GLU A 9 -18.10 22.70 -0.82
CA GLU A 9 -17.67 24.07 -1.12
C GLU A 9 -17.10 24.16 -2.54
N GLY A 10 -16.34 23.16 -2.96
CA GLY A 10 -15.68 23.13 -4.26
C GLY A 10 -15.69 21.75 -4.91
N LEU A 11 -15.90 21.74 -6.22
CA LEU A 11 -15.79 20.56 -7.06
C LEU A 11 -15.21 20.94 -8.42
N GLU A 12 -14.02 20.42 -8.73
CA GLU A 12 -13.28 20.77 -9.95
C GLU A 12 -12.66 19.52 -10.57
N PHE A 13 -12.77 19.34 -11.88
CA PHE A 13 -12.01 18.32 -12.60
C PHE A 13 -10.87 18.98 -13.41
N VAL A 14 -9.63 18.63 -13.06
CA VAL A 14 -8.42 19.12 -13.72
C VAL A 14 -7.88 18.00 -14.62
N ARG A 15 -7.96 18.19 -15.94
CA ARG A 15 -7.36 17.26 -16.90
C ARG A 15 -5.84 17.28 -16.78
N ALA A 16 -5.23 16.11 -16.65
CA ALA A 16 -3.78 15.94 -16.66
C ALA A 16 -3.29 15.52 -18.06
N THR A 17 -4.06 14.63 -18.70
CA THR A 17 -3.90 14.20 -20.10
C THR A 17 -5.28 14.11 -20.76
N ASP A 18 -5.32 13.69 -22.03
CA ASP A 18 -6.59 13.45 -22.73
C ASP A 18 -7.40 12.27 -22.13
N GLU A 19 -6.74 11.35 -21.42
CA GLU A 19 -7.35 10.14 -20.88
C GLU A 19 -7.65 10.23 -19.39
N VAL A 20 -6.84 10.97 -18.62
CA VAL A 20 -6.87 10.97 -17.16
C VAL A 20 -6.84 12.40 -16.61
N GLY A 21 -7.58 12.62 -15.53
CA GLY A 21 -7.52 13.84 -14.75
C GLY A 21 -7.74 13.61 -13.26
N LEU A 22 -7.83 14.72 -12.55
CA LEU A 22 -7.96 14.77 -11.10
C LEU A 22 -9.25 15.48 -10.73
N LEU A 23 -10.16 14.77 -10.06
CA LEU A 23 -11.32 15.40 -9.42
C LEU A 23 -10.92 15.89 -8.04
N ARG A 24 -11.02 17.20 -7.82
CA ARG A 24 -10.75 17.89 -6.57
C ARG A 24 -12.09 18.20 -5.90
N VAL A 25 -12.20 17.84 -4.63
CA VAL A 25 -13.37 18.10 -3.79
C VAL A 25 -12.89 18.86 -2.56
N SER A 26 -13.57 19.96 -2.22
CA SER A 26 -13.35 20.70 -0.98
C SER A 26 -14.67 20.93 -0.27
N GLY A 27 -14.63 20.95 1.06
CA GLY A 27 -15.81 21.20 1.87
C GLY A 27 -15.58 20.95 3.34
N ARG A 28 -16.67 20.80 4.09
CA ARG A 28 -16.67 20.65 5.53
C ARG A 28 -17.44 19.42 5.98
N TRP A 29 -16.86 18.64 6.89
CA TRP A 29 -17.52 17.51 7.54
C TRP A 29 -18.14 17.91 8.87
N PHE A 30 -19.44 17.68 9.02
CA PHE A 30 -20.21 17.98 10.22
C PHE A 30 -20.61 16.70 10.97
N ALA A 31 -20.49 16.73 12.29
CA ALA A 31 -20.99 15.69 13.18
C ALA A 31 -21.34 16.27 14.57
N PRO A 32 -22.32 15.71 15.30
CA PRO A 32 -22.66 16.12 16.66
C PRO A 32 -21.52 16.08 17.70
N ALA A 33 -20.46 15.33 17.42
CA ALA A 33 -19.23 15.30 18.21
C ALA A 33 -18.02 15.05 17.29
N ASN A 34 -16.83 15.47 17.74
CA ASN A 34 -15.60 15.27 16.98
C ASN A 34 -15.37 13.77 16.71
N ARG A 35 -15.21 13.41 15.45
CA ARG A 35 -14.95 12.03 15.00
C ARG A 35 -13.94 12.04 13.86
N VAL A 36 -12.91 11.20 13.99
CA VAL A 36 -12.01 10.89 12.88
C VAL A 36 -12.78 10.04 11.88
N LEU A 37 -12.78 10.47 10.62
CA LEU A 37 -13.38 9.73 9.52
C LEU A 37 -12.38 8.71 9.00
N ASP A 38 -12.89 7.54 8.64
CA ASP A 38 -12.12 6.50 7.99
C ASP A 38 -11.88 6.86 6.51
N GLU A 39 -11.66 5.85 5.68
CA GLU A 39 -11.43 6.01 4.25
C GLU A 39 -12.56 6.79 3.55
N ILE A 40 -12.18 7.87 2.85
CA ILE A 40 -13.06 8.66 1.99
C ILE A 40 -12.93 8.19 0.55
N VAL A 41 -14.07 7.86 -0.06
CA VAL A 41 -14.16 7.25 -1.39
C VAL A 41 -15.19 8.00 -2.22
N ILE A 42 -14.86 8.27 -3.48
CA ILE A 42 -15.86 8.63 -4.48
C ILE A 42 -16.34 7.37 -5.19
N SER A 43 -17.65 7.15 -5.15
CA SER A 43 -18.30 6.12 -5.96
C SER A 43 -18.93 6.78 -7.17
N VAL A 44 -18.66 6.25 -8.37
CA VAL A 44 -19.27 6.72 -9.61
C VAL A 44 -20.15 5.62 -10.19
N ALA A 45 -21.44 5.89 -10.33
CA ALA A 45 -22.40 4.98 -10.93
C ALA A 45 -22.68 5.36 -12.40
N ARG A 46 -22.67 4.36 -13.28
CA ARG A 46 -22.99 4.46 -14.71
C ARG A 46 -23.93 3.32 -15.08
N GLY A 47 -25.24 3.52 -14.89
CA GLY A 47 -26.22 2.45 -15.06
C GLY A 47 -26.00 1.33 -14.04
N PRO A 48 -25.74 0.07 -14.46
CA PRO A 48 -25.51 -1.03 -13.53
C PRO A 48 -24.07 -1.10 -12.98
N GLU A 49 -23.13 -0.31 -13.54
CA GLU A 49 -21.73 -0.32 -13.13
C GLU A 49 -21.48 0.72 -12.06
N THR A 50 -20.84 0.34 -10.95
CA THR A 50 -20.34 1.25 -9.92
C THR A 50 -18.84 1.07 -9.77
N SER A 51 -18.09 2.15 -9.88
CA SER A 51 -16.64 2.18 -9.62
C SER A 51 -16.34 2.99 -8.37
N ALA A 52 -15.31 2.59 -7.62
CA ALA A 52 -14.91 3.25 -6.39
C ALA A 52 -13.47 3.78 -6.52
N HIS A 53 -13.29 5.05 -6.20
CA HIS A 53 -12.03 5.79 -6.32
C HIS A 53 -11.63 6.32 -4.95
N ARG A 54 -10.44 5.95 -4.50
CA ARG A 54 -9.90 6.39 -3.21
C ARG A 54 -9.30 7.77 -3.34
N ALA A 55 -9.41 8.58 -2.29
CA ALA A 55 -8.68 9.84 -2.22
C ALA A 55 -7.18 9.56 -2.28
N LEU A 56 -6.45 10.43 -2.97
CA LEU A 56 -4.99 10.43 -2.93
C LEU A 56 -4.52 10.74 -1.50
N PRO A 57 -3.36 10.20 -1.07
CA PRO A 57 -2.82 10.48 0.24
C PRO A 57 -2.59 11.99 0.42
N ASP A 58 -3.10 12.52 1.53
CA ASP A 58 -2.75 13.87 1.98
C ASP A 58 -1.24 13.91 2.29
N PRO A 59 -0.45 14.85 1.71
CA PRO A 59 0.97 15.00 2.06
C PRO A 59 1.22 15.23 3.55
N ASP A 60 0.28 15.85 4.26
CA ASP A 60 0.39 16.10 5.70
C ASP A 60 -0.06 14.89 6.54
N GLY A 61 -0.67 13.89 5.90
CA GLY A 61 -1.12 12.64 6.54
C GLY A 61 -2.20 12.84 7.60
N VAL A 62 -2.88 13.99 7.60
CA VAL A 62 -3.90 14.30 8.61
C VAL A 62 -5.18 13.56 8.27
N ALA A 63 -5.66 12.73 9.21
CA ALA A 63 -6.93 12.05 9.03
C ALA A 63 -8.08 13.07 9.07
N PRO A 64 -9.06 12.98 8.16
CA PRO A 64 -10.21 13.89 8.14
C PRO A 64 -11.01 13.82 9.43
N ILE A 65 -11.43 14.97 9.95
CA ILE A 65 -12.20 15.08 11.20
C ILE A 65 -13.55 15.72 10.90
N ALA A 66 -14.63 15.04 11.25
CA ALA A 66 -15.96 15.65 11.34
C ALA A 66 -16.13 16.30 12.72
N SER A 67 -16.60 17.55 12.77
CA SER A 67 -16.82 18.28 14.03
C SER A 67 -18.17 19.01 14.03
N PRO A 68 -18.68 19.44 15.19
CA PRO A 68 -19.90 20.26 15.23
C PRO A 68 -19.77 21.60 14.50
N ALA A 69 -18.54 22.11 14.37
CA ALA A 69 -18.24 23.38 13.70
C ALA A 69 -17.93 23.22 12.20
N GLY A 70 -17.90 21.99 11.67
CA GLY A 70 -17.45 21.70 10.32
C GLY A 70 -15.92 21.59 10.25
N GLY A 71 -15.41 20.37 10.07
CA GLY A 71 -13.98 20.16 9.84
C GLY A 71 -13.65 20.30 8.36
N GLU A 72 -12.73 21.21 8.03
CA GLU A 72 -12.29 21.42 6.65
C GLU A 72 -11.63 20.18 6.08
N TRP A 73 -11.94 19.89 4.82
CA TRP A 73 -11.38 18.75 4.12
C TRP A 73 -11.21 19.02 2.64
N HIS A 74 -10.08 18.57 2.11
CA HIS A 74 -9.73 18.64 0.71
C HIS A 74 -9.31 17.25 0.25
N GLY A 75 -9.90 16.77 -0.84
CA GLY A 75 -9.62 15.47 -1.43
C GLY A 75 -9.36 15.57 -2.91
N ALA A 76 -8.50 14.71 -3.42
CA ALA A 76 -8.22 14.59 -4.84
C ALA A 76 -8.33 13.13 -5.27
N PHE A 77 -9.00 12.88 -6.39
CA PHE A 77 -9.31 11.54 -6.89
C PHE A 77 -8.87 11.41 -8.34
N THR A 78 -8.08 10.39 -8.65
CA THR A 78 -7.71 10.10 -10.04
C THR A 78 -8.89 9.45 -10.75
N MET A 79 -9.25 9.95 -11.93
CA MET A 79 -10.31 9.36 -12.75
C MET A 79 -10.06 9.58 -14.25
N SER A 80 -10.73 8.80 -15.10
CA SER A 80 -10.67 9.03 -16.54
C SER A 80 -11.47 10.26 -16.96
N ALA A 81 -10.99 10.96 -17.98
CA ALA A 81 -11.68 12.12 -18.54
C ALA A 81 -13.05 11.73 -19.12
N GLU A 82 -13.17 10.55 -19.73
CA GLU A 82 -14.45 10.02 -20.22
C GLU A 82 -15.47 9.88 -19.09
N LEU A 83 -15.04 9.40 -17.91
CA LEU A 83 -15.94 9.21 -16.77
C LEU A 83 -16.36 10.54 -16.15
N ALA A 84 -15.44 11.51 -16.05
CA ALA A 84 -15.71 12.83 -15.50
C ALA A 84 -16.73 13.62 -16.35
N GLU A 85 -16.74 13.39 -17.66
CA GLU A 85 -17.56 14.13 -18.63
C GLU A 85 -18.81 13.39 -19.08
N ASP A 86 -19.00 12.13 -18.66
CA ASP A 86 -20.19 11.35 -19.02
C ASP A 86 -21.45 11.96 -18.38
N PRO A 87 -22.43 12.44 -19.18
CA PRO A 87 -23.67 13.01 -18.67
C PRO A 87 -24.64 11.98 -18.08
N ARG A 88 -24.23 10.71 -17.97
CA ARG A 88 -24.95 9.64 -17.30
C ARG A 88 -24.27 9.19 -16.01
N ALA A 89 -23.09 9.74 -15.69
CA ALA A 89 -22.41 9.44 -14.44
C ALA A 89 -23.09 10.15 -13.27
N GLU A 90 -23.26 9.41 -12.18
CA GLU A 90 -23.71 9.90 -10.88
C GLU A 90 -22.57 9.74 -9.88
N PHE A 91 -22.23 10.81 -9.17
CA PHE A 91 -21.07 10.86 -8.28
C PHE A 91 -21.53 10.86 -6.83
N PHE A 92 -20.89 10.07 -5.98
CA PHE A 92 -21.22 9.98 -4.57
C PHE A 92 -19.97 10.05 -3.72
N LEU A 93 -19.94 10.94 -2.73
CA LEU A 93 -18.92 10.99 -1.71
C LEU A 93 -19.33 10.11 -0.52
N ARG A 94 -18.42 9.23 -0.10
CA ARG A 94 -18.65 8.32 1.03
C ARG A 94 -17.53 8.44 2.04
N ALA A 95 -17.89 8.50 3.31
CA ALA A 95 -16.96 8.41 4.44
C ALA A 95 -17.47 7.36 5.43
N GLY A 96 -16.84 6.18 5.43
CA GLY A 96 -17.30 5.04 6.23
C GLY A 96 -18.68 4.52 5.84
N ALA A 97 -19.40 3.94 6.82
CA ALA A 97 -20.72 3.33 6.60
C ALA A 97 -21.89 4.34 6.66
N ASP A 98 -21.68 5.46 7.35
CA ASP A 98 -22.77 6.36 7.77
C ASP A 98 -22.88 7.62 6.90
N ALA A 99 -21.82 8.01 6.19
CA ALA A 99 -21.82 9.22 5.36
C ALA A 99 -21.93 8.86 3.89
N HIS A 100 -22.98 9.35 3.24
CA HIS A 100 -23.23 9.22 1.82
C HIS A 100 -23.84 10.53 1.33
N MET A 101 -23.16 11.20 0.40
CA MET A 101 -23.65 12.43 -0.21
C MET A 101 -23.55 12.32 -1.73
N GLU A 102 -24.61 12.68 -2.43
CA GLU A 102 -24.59 12.85 -3.88
C GLU A 102 -23.85 14.14 -4.24
N LEU A 103 -22.88 14.01 -5.15
CA LEU A 103 -22.12 15.13 -5.69
C LEU A 103 -22.73 15.56 -7.02
N PRO A 104 -22.75 16.87 -7.32
CA PRO A 104 -23.04 17.36 -8.65
C PRO A 104 -21.96 16.88 -9.62
N ARG A 105 -22.21 17.00 -10.93
CA ARG A 105 -21.17 16.64 -11.91
C ARG A 105 -20.06 17.69 -11.93
N PRO A 106 -18.83 17.27 -12.28
CA PRO A 106 -17.76 18.22 -12.53
C PRO A 106 -18.19 19.23 -13.60
N GLY A 107 -18.09 20.53 -13.29
CA GLY A 107 -18.53 21.61 -14.18
C GLY A 107 -20.00 22.03 -14.05
N GLU A 108 -20.85 21.23 -13.40
CA GLU A 108 -22.21 21.65 -13.01
C GLU A 108 -22.21 22.42 -11.68
N TRP A 109 -21.22 22.17 -10.82
CA TRP A 109 -21.03 22.91 -9.58
C TRP A 109 -20.67 24.36 -9.88
N ARG A 110 -21.67 25.23 -9.74
CA ARG A 110 -21.46 26.67 -9.55
C ARG A 110 -21.49 26.88 -8.05
N GLY A 111 -20.33 26.75 -7.39
CA GLY A 111 -20.24 27.00 -5.96
C GLY A 111 -20.90 28.32 -5.58
N VAL A 112 -21.19 28.48 -4.28
CA VAL A 112 -21.44 29.82 -3.73
C VAL A 112 -20.24 30.65 -4.14
N ALA A 113 -20.46 31.57 -5.06
CA ALA A 113 -19.41 32.40 -5.60
C ALA A 113 -18.62 32.94 -4.41
N GLU A 114 -17.32 32.61 -4.33
CA GLU A 114 -16.39 33.55 -3.73
C GLU A 114 -16.78 34.92 -4.31
N PRO A 115 -16.91 35.98 -3.50
CA PRO A 115 -17.18 37.29 -4.04
C PRO A 115 -16.15 37.50 -5.13
N ALA A 116 -16.62 37.48 -6.38
CA ALA A 116 -15.80 37.74 -7.53
C ALA A 116 -15.08 39.02 -7.16
N GLU A 117 -13.76 38.93 -7.03
CA GLU A 117 -12.91 40.09 -7.02
C GLU A 117 -13.36 40.88 -8.25
N ALA A 118 -14.10 41.95 -7.96
CA ALA A 118 -14.88 42.62 -8.96
C ALA A 118 -13.89 43.04 -10.03
N ALA A 119 -14.02 42.48 -11.23
CA ALA A 119 -13.39 43.06 -12.40
C ALA A 119 -13.75 44.54 -12.35
N PRO A 120 -12.78 45.46 -12.20
CA PRO A 120 -13.11 46.86 -12.12
C PRO A 120 -13.76 47.23 -13.45
N ALA A 121 -14.99 47.75 -13.37
CA ALA A 121 -15.62 48.41 -14.50
C ALA A 121 -14.61 49.45 -15.06
N PRO A 122 -14.50 49.63 -16.39
CA PRO A 122 -13.62 50.65 -16.93
C PRO A 122 -14.06 52.01 -16.35
N PRO A 123 -13.18 52.73 -15.63
CA PRO A 123 -13.55 54.04 -15.12
C PRO A 123 -13.69 55.02 -16.29
N PRO A 124 -14.55 56.05 -16.17
CA PRO A 124 -14.50 57.18 -17.09
C PRO A 124 -13.11 57.82 -17.00
N GLU A 125 -12.61 58.26 -18.15
CA GLU A 125 -11.33 58.94 -18.32
C GLU A 125 -11.23 60.19 -17.43
N GLU A 126 -10.80 60.01 -16.18
CA GLU A 126 -10.22 61.08 -15.38
C GLU A 126 -8.71 60.85 -15.31
N ARG A 127 -7.98 61.81 -15.89
CA ARG A 127 -6.53 61.92 -15.80
C ARG A 127 -6.12 61.92 -14.33
N VAL A 128 -5.66 60.78 -13.84
CA VAL A 128 -4.93 60.70 -12.57
C VAL A 128 -3.45 60.84 -12.90
N GLU A 129 -2.89 61.95 -12.46
CA GLU A 129 -1.47 62.24 -12.43
C GLU A 129 -0.71 61.05 -11.82
N HIS A 130 0.38 60.64 -12.47
CA HIS A 130 1.29 59.61 -11.99
C HIS A 130 1.83 59.98 -10.60
N ALA A 131 1.21 59.46 -9.55
CA ALA A 131 1.85 59.33 -8.26
C ALA A 131 2.86 58.18 -8.36
N GLU A 132 4.15 58.52 -8.32
CA GLU A 132 5.23 57.56 -8.10
C GLU A 132 4.89 56.67 -6.90
N ALA A 133 4.69 55.38 -7.15
CA ALA A 133 4.65 54.39 -6.09
C ALA A 133 6.00 54.42 -5.35
N PRO A 134 6.01 54.40 -4.00
CA PRO A 134 7.26 54.37 -3.27
C PRO A 134 8.01 53.08 -3.62
N SER A 135 9.11 53.20 -4.38
CA SER A 135 10.09 52.14 -4.68
C SER A 135 10.93 51.79 -3.45
N GLY A 136 10.29 51.64 -2.29
CA GLY A 136 10.92 51.17 -1.07
C GLY A 136 11.01 49.64 -1.07
N PRO A 137 12.08 49.05 -0.49
CA PRO A 137 12.11 47.62 -0.24
C PRO A 137 10.91 47.23 0.62
N ASN A 138 10.08 46.31 0.12
CA ASN A 138 8.95 45.78 0.86
C ASN A 138 9.48 44.71 1.85
N PRO A 139 9.51 44.97 3.17
CA PRO A 139 10.07 44.06 4.16
C PRO A 139 9.31 42.72 4.23
N GLU A 140 8.02 42.70 3.84
CA GLU A 140 7.22 41.48 3.79
C GLU A 140 7.68 40.55 2.66
N LEU A 141 8.06 41.10 1.50
CA LEU A 141 8.60 40.31 0.40
C LEU A 141 9.98 39.73 0.74
N GLU A 142 10.83 40.49 1.43
CA GLU A 142 12.13 39.98 1.89
C GLU A 142 11.97 38.84 2.90
N LEU A 143 11.00 38.95 3.82
CA LEU A 143 10.67 37.91 4.78
C LEU A 143 10.13 36.64 4.09
N LEU A 144 9.23 36.79 3.12
CA LEU A 144 8.72 35.66 2.33
C LEU A 144 9.82 34.98 1.52
N HIS A 145 10.74 35.74 0.93
CA HIS A 145 11.90 35.17 0.24
C HIS A 145 12.82 34.40 1.18
N ALA A 146 13.05 34.90 2.40
CA ALA A 146 13.83 34.20 3.40
C ALA A 146 13.16 32.88 3.82
N GLN A 147 11.84 32.89 4.07
CA GLN A 147 11.07 31.69 4.40
C GLN A 147 11.08 30.67 3.26
N LEU A 148 10.92 31.11 2.01
CA LEU A 148 11.03 30.21 0.85
C LEU A 148 12.42 29.60 0.71
N HIS A 149 13.46 30.37 1.01
CA HIS A 149 14.83 29.86 0.99
C HIS A 149 15.04 28.80 2.09
N GLU A 150 14.58 29.09 3.31
CA GLU A 150 14.65 28.15 4.44
C GLU A 150 13.90 26.85 4.14
N ALA A 151 12.65 26.94 3.70
CA ALA A 151 11.83 25.78 3.32
C ALA A 151 12.48 24.95 2.19
N ARG A 152 13.12 25.61 1.22
CA ARG A 152 13.87 24.91 0.16
C ARG A 152 15.07 24.16 0.72
N THR A 153 15.83 24.76 1.64
CA THR A 153 16.99 24.09 2.24
C THR A 153 16.58 22.91 3.12
N GLU A 154 15.49 23.03 3.87
CA GLU A 154 14.96 21.91 4.68
C GLU A 154 14.50 20.75 3.79
N LEU A 155 13.79 21.06 2.71
CA LEU A 155 13.35 20.06 1.73
C LEU A 155 14.55 19.35 1.06
N GLU A 156 15.64 20.06 0.78
CA GLU A 156 16.87 19.45 0.24
C GLU A 156 17.54 18.52 1.26
N VAL A 157 17.58 18.90 2.54
CA VAL A 157 18.11 18.06 3.62
C VAL A 157 17.28 16.79 3.78
N GLU A 158 15.95 16.88 3.81
CA GLU A 158 15.08 15.71 3.91
C GLU A 158 15.17 14.81 2.67
N ARG A 159 15.33 15.37 1.47
CA ARG A 159 15.61 14.57 0.26
C ARG A 159 16.90 13.76 0.40
N ARG A 160 18.00 14.40 0.83
CA ARG A 160 19.27 13.69 1.06
C ARG A 160 19.14 12.61 2.13
N ARG A 161 18.39 12.89 3.20
CA ARG A 161 18.13 11.91 4.25
C ARG A 161 17.36 10.69 3.73
N ARG A 162 16.31 10.91 2.94
CA ARG A 162 15.53 9.84 2.31
C ARG A 162 16.36 9.02 1.32
N GLU A 163 17.20 9.67 0.53
CA GLU A 163 18.13 9.00 -0.38
C GLU A 163 19.12 8.11 0.38
N SER A 164 19.71 8.61 1.47
CA SER A 164 20.60 7.84 2.34
C SER A 164 19.90 6.61 2.94
N LEU A 165 18.69 6.77 3.47
CA LEU A 165 17.92 5.64 4.01
C LEU A 165 17.57 4.61 2.92
N ALA A 166 17.24 5.07 1.72
CA ALA A 166 16.97 4.18 0.59
C ALA A 166 18.22 3.40 0.14
N GLU A 167 19.42 3.99 0.26
CA GLU A 167 20.69 3.30 0.03
C GLU A 167 20.97 2.23 1.09
N GLU A 168 20.75 2.56 2.37
CA GLU A 168 20.91 1.60 3.47
C GLU A 168 19.97 0.40 3.31
N LEU A 169 18.69 0.63 2.98
CA LEU A 169 17.73 -0.45 2.72
C LEU A 169 18.13 -1.31 1.52
N ARG A 170 18.67 -0.70 0.45
CA ARG A 170 19.21 -1.43 -0.70
C ARG A 170 20.40 -2.29 -0.30
N ALA A 171 21.32 -1.77 0.49
CA ALA A 171 22.48 -2.50 0.99
C ALA A 171 22.06 -3.67 1.90
N HIS A 172 21.10 -3.45 2.81
CA HIS A 172 20.59 -4.50 3.69
C HIS A 172 19.93 -5.63 2.89
N LYS A 173 19.11 -5.29 1.88
CA LYS A 173 18.47 -6.29 1.02
C LYS A 173 19.49 -7.12 0.25
N ALA A 174 20.57 -6.50 -0.25
CA ALA A 174 21.64 -7.23 -0.93
C ALA A 174 22.32 -8.26 0.00
N VAL A 175 22.61 -7.87 1.24
CA VAL A 175 23.16 -8.78 2.25
C VAL A 175 22.20 -9.93 2.56
N GLU A 176 20.90 -9.65 2.68
CA GLU A 176 19.88 -10.68 2.92
C GLU A 176 19.80 -11.69 1.76
N ASP A 177 19.82 -11.21 0.51
CA ASP A 177 19.80 -12.06 -0.67
C ASP A 177 21.08 -12.93 -0.78
N ASP A 178 22.24 -12.38 -0.43
CA ASP A 178 23.51 -13.13 -0.37
C ASP A 178 23.47 -14.21 0.73
N LEU A 179 22.90 -13.91 1.90
CA LEU A 179 22.73 -14.89 2.98
C LEU A 179 21.79 -16.03 2.56
N ARG A 180 20.65 -15.71 1.94
CA ARG A 180 19.73 -16.73 1.42
C ARG A 180 20.41 -17.63 0.39
N LYS A 181 21.23 -17.05 -0.49
CA LYS A 181 22.00 -17.80 -1.48
C LYS A 181 23.03 -18.72 -0.83
N ALA A 182 23.74 -18.25 0.20
CA ALA A 182 24.70 -19.06 0.94
C ALA A 182 24.03 -20.25 1.65
N ILE A 183 22.87 -20.03 2.28
CA ILE A 183 22.07 -21.11 2.91
C ILE A 183 21.66 -22.13 1.86
N ALA A 184 21.11 -21.70 0.72
CA ALA A 184 20.71 -22.60 -0.36
C ALA A 184 21.89 -23.43 -0.91
N MET A 185 23.08 -22.83 -1.03
CA MET A 185 24.29 -23.55 -1.42
C MET A 185 24.67 -24.62 -0.39
N GLN A 186 24.67 -24.28 0.90
CA GLN A 186 24.99 -25.21 1.98
C GLN A 186 23.99 -26.37 2.05
N GLU A 187 22.70 -26.10 1.86
CA GLU A 187 21.66 -27.14 1.80
C GLU A 187 21.88 -28.09 0.62
N ALA A 188 22.22 -27.54 -0.55
CA ALA A 188 22.54 -28.34 -1.73
C ALA A 188 23.78 -29.23 -1.52
N GLU A 189 24.82 -28.71 -0.87
CA GLU A 189 26.03 -29.48 -0.52
C GLU A 189 25.71 -30.62 0.44
N LEU A 190 24.92 -30.35 1.49
CA LEU A 190 24.49 -31.37 2.46
C LEU A 190 23.62 -32.45 1.80
N ALA A 191 22.69 -32.06 0.92
CA ALA A 191 21.86 -32.99 0.16
C ALA A 191 22.70 -33.89 -0.75
N SER A 192 23.68 -33.31 -1.44
CA SER A 192 24.62 -34.06 -2.29
C SER A 192 25.47 -35.04 -1.47
N ALA A 193 26.00 -34.61 -0.33
CA ALA A 193 26.78 -35.46 0.57
C ALA A 193 25.95 -36.64 1.11
N ALA A 194 24.68 -36.40 1.49
CA ALA A 194 23.76 -37.43 1.94
C ALA A 194 23.46 -38.46 0.82
N GLN A 195 23.23 -37.99 -0.41
CA GLN A 195 23.01 -38.86 -1.56
C GLN A 195 24.24 -39.73 -1.87
N GLN A 196 25.44 -39.15 -1.84
CA GLN A 196 26.68 -39.91 -2.03
C GLN A 196 26.90 -40.96 -0.93
N ALA A 197 26.62 -40.61 0.33
CA ALA A 197 26.72 -41.54 1.45
C ALA A 197 25.75 -42.72 1.30
N SER A 198 24.50 -42.45 0.91
CA SER A 198 23.49 -43.47 0.61
C SER A 198 23.93 -44.41 -0.53
N GLN A 199 24.44 -43.86 -1.64
CA GLN A 199 24.95 -44.65 -2.76
C GLN A 199 26.12 -45.55 -2.35
N LYS A 200 27.06 -45.03 -1.54
CA LYS A 200 28.19 -45.82 -1.01
C LYS A 200 27.70 -46.96 -0.10
N ALA A 201 26.73 -46.70 0.77
CA ALA A 201 26.15 -47.71 1.64
C ALA A 201 25.49 -48.85 0.84
N LEU A 202 24.66 -48.51 -0.16
CA LEU A 202 24.04 -49.49 -1.06
C LEU A 202 25.07 -50.29 -1.85
N ALA A 203 26.14 -49.64 -2.35
CA ALA A 203 27.21 -50.32 -3.05
C ALA A 203 27.98 -51.31 -2.14
N ALA A 204 28.22 -50.92 -0.88
CA ALA A 204 28.86 -51.79 0.11
C ALA A 204 27.98 -53.00 0.46
N GLU A 205 26.68 -52.79 0.66
CA GLU A 205 25.70 -53.85 0.92
C GLU A 205 25.63 -54.86 -0.23
N ARG A 206 25.54 -54.37 -1.49
CA ARG A 206 25.56 -55.23 -2.67
C ARG A 206 26.84 -56.06 -2.77
N ARG A 207 28.00 -55.49 -2.42
CA ARG A 207 29.27 -56.22 -2.39
C ARG A 207 29.28 -57.30 -1.31
N GLN A 208 28.72 -57.03 -0.13
CA GLN A 208 28.59 -58.01 0.95
C GLN A 208 27.70 -59.19 0.52
N LEU A 209 26.53 -58.92 -0.05
CA LEU A 209 25.62 -59.97 -0.54
C LEU A 209 26.26 -60.84 -1.63
N ALA A 210 27.02 -60.24 -2.55
CA ALA A 210 27.76 -60.97 -3.57
C ALA A 210 28.85 -61.88 -2.96
N SER A 211 29.56 -61.42 -1.93
CA SER A 211 30.58 -62.22 -1.25
C SER A 211 29.99 -63.40 -0.43
N GLN A 212 28.78 -63.24 0.11
CA GLN A 212 28.08 -64.31 0.83
C GLN A 212 27.50 -65.38 -0.12
N SER A 213 27.24 -65.02 -1.37
CA SER A 213 26.72 -65.93 -2.41
C SER A 213 27.82 -66.64 -3.22
N GLY A 214 29.06 -66.66 -2.72
CA GLY A 214 30.19 -67.34 -3.38
C GLY A 214 29.95 -68.85 -3.59
N PRO A 215 30.59 -69.47 -4.60
CA PRO A 215 30.17 -70.74 -5.21
C PRO A 215 30.33 -72.01 -4.35
N ASN A 216 30.66 -71.90 -3.06
CA ASN A 216 30.78 -73.05 -2.14
C ASN A 216 29.63 -73.07 -1.14
N GLY A 217 28.47 -73.50 -1.62
CA GLY A 217 27.27 -73.77 -0.81
C GLY A 217 26.69 -75.16 -1.07
N HIS A 218 27.54 -76.19 -1.18
CA HIS A 218 27.13 -77.57 -0.88
C HIS A 218 27.27 -77.78 0.63
N GLY A 219 26.15 -77.77 1.36
CA GLY A 219 26.15 -78.04 2.79
C GLY A 219 24.83 -77.79 3.49
N ALA A 220 23.91 -78.75 3.34
CA ALA A 220 23.02 -79.27 4.39
C ALA A 220 22.39 -78.30 5.41
N GLY A 221 21.08 -78.14 5.29
CA GLY A 221 20.14 -78.43 6.38
C GLY A 221 20.38 -77.75 7.73
N GLY A 222 19.95 -76.50 7.86
CA GLY A 222 19.74 -75.86 9.16
C GLY A 222 18.41 -75.10 9.14
N ARG A 223 17.37 -75.70 9.73
CA ARG A 223 16.10 -75.02 10.00
C ARG A 223 16.34 -73.89 11.01
N SER A 224 16.55 -72.67 10.54
CA SER A 224 16.52 -71.47 11.38
C SER A 224 15.06 -71.15 11.73
N ARG A 225 14.79 -71.25 13.03
CA ARG A 225 13.55 -70.93 13.74
C ARG A 225 13.17 -69.45 13.49
N PRO A 226 11.88 -69.08 13.34
CA PRO A 226 11.49 -67.71 13.04
C PRO A 226 11.66 -66.84 14.29
N ALA A 227 12.61 -65.89 14.25
CA ALA A 227 12.78 -64.85 15.26
C ALA A 227 11.79 -63.69 15.07
N ASP A 228 10.88 -63.78 14.09
CA ASP A 228 9.98 -62.69 13.70
C ASP A 228 8.75 -62.54 14.61
N GLU A 229 8.32 -63.58 15.34
CA GLU A 229 7.12 -63.46 16.21
C GLU A 229 7.38 -62.62 17.47
N GLU A 230 8.54 -62.76 18.12
CA GLU A 230 8.86 -61.97 19.33
C GLU A 230 9.09 -60.49 19.01
N PHE A 231 9.60 -60.20 17.81
CA PHE A 231 9.83 -58.83 17.38
C PHE A 231 8.50 -58.12 17.05
N LEU A 232 7.61 -58.80 16.34
CA LEU A 232 6.27 -58.27 16.02
C LEU A 232 5.43 -58.05 17.28
N THR A 233 5.49 -58.97 18.26
CA THR A 233 4.79 -58.78 19.54
C THR A 233 5.38 -57.67 20.40
N ARG A 234 6.69 -57.39 20.33
CA ARG A 234 7.27 -56.19 20.97
C ARG A 234 6.80 -54.90 20.30
N LEU A 235 6.70 -54.88 18.98
CA LEU A 235 6.28 -53.70 18.22
C LEU A 235 4.81 -53.33 18.49
N GLU A 236 3.92 -54.34 18.53
CA GLU A 236 2.51 -54.12 18.88
C GLU A 236 2.32 -53.63 20.32
N ARG A 237 3.13 -54.13 21.27
CA ARG A 237 3.08 -53.67 22.66
C ARG A 237 3.54 -52.22 22.81
N ALA A 238 4.58 -51.82 22.09
CA ALA A 238 5.06 -50.44 22.08
C ALA A 238 4.02 -49.47 21.48
N ARG A 239 3.31 -49.90 20.42
CA ARG A 239 2.25 -49.10 19.81
C ARG A 239 1.05 -48.89 20.74
N ARG A 240 0.57 -49.93 21.42
CA ARG A 240 -0.52 -49.77 22.42
C ARG A 240 -0.14 -48.85 23.58
N ALA A 241 1.12 -48.86 24.01
CA ALA A 241 1.57 -47.97 25.07
C ALA A 241 1.59 -46.50 24.64
N GLY A 242 1.87 -46.20 23.36
CA GLY A 242 1.81 -44.85 22.82
C GLY A 242 0.39 -44.31 22.63
N GLU A 243 -0.57 -45.15 22.26
CA GLU A 243 -1.99 -44.76 22.08
C GLU A 243 -2.72 -44.51 23.41
N ALA A 244 -2.21 -44.99 24.55
CA ALA A 244 -2.82 -44.80 25.88
C ALA A 244 -2.33 -43.54 26.63
N VAL A 245 -1.38 -42.79 26.07
CA VAL A 245 -0.74 -41.61 26.69
C VAL A 245 -1.15 -40.30 25.99
N ALA A 246 -1.97 -40.38 24.93
CA ALA A 246 -2.62 -39.24 24.29
C ALA A 246 -4.06 -39.06 24.80
#